data_AF-A0A968CZ66-F1
#
_entry.id   AF-A0A968CZ66-F1
#
_cell.length_a   1.000
_cell.length_b   1.000
_cell.length_c   1.000
_cell.angle_alpha   90.00
_cell.angle_beta   90.00
_cell.angle_gamma   90.00
#
_symmetry.space_group_name_H-M   'P 1'
#
loop_
_entity.id
_entity.type
_entity.pdbx_description
1 polymer ?
#
loop_
_entity_poly.entity_id
_entity_poly.type
_entity_poly.pdbx_seq_one_letter_code
_entity_poly.pdbx_strand_id
1 'polypeptide(L)'
;MKRVFLYSVIAASYFLTAGSIYWMFYFLYFQKAGNGDVWDAMFNAAMFVTFGSLHSLLARDFTKKYLEKWLGENFVRSVYVLLSGMTLMLLLHLWRPLSGFLWKASGPFYWILAILYFGSIISIIYTGSFISYQYFLGIRTLVGILKRQPTSPPEFSVKGPYSYCRHPINLLLLISFWLGPVMTYSRLEFATLGSIYLLIGTALEERNLRQEFGEVYEVYRAHIPMWIPRFRPRRYNPLLRGAEAEKISTSMTRT
;
A
#
# COMPACT_ATOMS: atom_id res chain seq x y z
N MET A 1 26.05 19.17 -10.42
CA MET A 1 25.64 18.90 -9.03
C MET A 1 24.14 18.63 -8.86
N LYS A 2 23.21 19.54 -9.23
CA LYS A 2 21.75 19.32 -9.05
C LYS A 2 21.18 18.05 -9.70
N ARG A 3 21.59 17.69 -10.93
CA ARG A 3 21.12 16.47 -11.61
C ARG A 3 21.62 15.18 -10.95
N VAL A 4 22.88 15.13 -10.53
CA VAL A 4 23.46 13.97 -9.85
C VAL A 4 22.71 13.72 -8.53
N PHE A 5 22.49 14.77 -7.74
CA PHE A 5 21.68 14.68 -6.52
C PHE A 5 20.27 14.11 -6.78
N LEU A 6 19.56 14.62 -7.80
CA LEU A 6 18.24 14.11 -8.16
C LEU A 6 18.26 12.64 -8.57
N TYR A 7 19.24 12.21 -9.35
CA TYR A 7 19.40 10.79 -9.69
C TYR A 7 19.68 9.93 -8.46
N SER A 8 20.51 10.39 -7.53
CA SER A 8 20.78 9.69 -6.28
C SER A 8 19.52 9.53 -5.42
N VAL A 9 18.69 10.58 -5.30
CA VAL A 9 17.42 10.52 -4.57
C VAL A 9 16.42 9.56 -5.22
N ILE A 10 16.32 9.58 -6.55
CA ILE A 10 15.45 8.64 -7.30
C ILE A 10 15.92 7.20 -7.09
N ALA A 11 17.22 6.94 -7.25
CA ALA A 11 17.80 5.61 -7.07
C ALA A 11 17.59 5.09 -5.64
N ALA A 12 17.84 5.94 -4.63
CA ALA A 12 17.60 5.59 -3.23
C ALA A 12 16.12 5.30 -2.96
N SER A 13 15.20 6.05 -3.56
CA SER A 13 13.75 5.84 -3.39
C SER A 13 13.32 4.49 -3.97
N TYR A 14 13.81 4.12 -5.16
CA TYR A 14 13.58 2.80 -5.74
C TYR A 14 14.17 1.69 -4.88
N PHE A 15 15.43 1.84 -4.48
CA PHE A 15 16.15 0.84 -3.70
C PHE A 15 15.47 0.57 -2.35
N LEU A 16 15.12 1.62 -1.60
CA LEU A 16 14.48 1.44 -0.29
C LEU A 16 13.05 0.94 -0.39
N THR A 17 12.28 1.35 -1.41
CA THR A 17 10.93 0.80 -1.60
C THR A 17 10.99 -0.67 -1.97
N ALA A 18 11.71 -1.00 -3.05
CA ALA A 18 11.79 -2.37 -3.53
C ALA A 18 12.47 -3.27 -2.50
N GLY A 19 13.55 -2.80 -1.87
CA GLY A 19 14.29 -3.52 -0.84
C GLY A 19 13.46 -3.79 0.42
N SER A 20 12.73 -2.80 0.93
CA SER A 20 11.89 -2.99 2.12
C SER A 20 10.70 -3.93 1.86
N ILE A 21 10.03 -3.81 0.70
CA ILE A 21 8.94 -4.70 0.32
C ILE A 21 9.46 -6.12 0.07
N TYR A 22 10.58 -6.27 -0.63
CA TYR A 22 11.24 -7.56 -0.85
C TYR A 22 11.61 -8.21 0.49
N TRP A 23 12.23 -7.46 1.40
CA TRP A 23 12.58 -7.95 2.73
C TRP A 23 11.32 -8.35 3.52
N MET A 24 10.23 -7.59 3.46
CA MET A 24 8.97 -7.99 4.11
C MET A 24 8.48 -9.35 3.63
N PHE A 25 8.43 -9.58 2.31
CA PHE A 25 8.01 -10.88 1.77
C PHE A 25 9.03 -12.00 2.03
N TYR A 26 10.32 -11.69 2.02
CA TYR A 26 11.35 -12.65 2.41
C TYR A 26 11.18 -13.05 3.88
N PHE A 27 11.01 -12.07 4.77
CA PHE A 27 10.77 -12.27 6.20
C PHE A 27 9.54 -13.14 6.43
N LEU A 28 8.41 -12.84 5.79
CA LEU A 28 7.16 -13.60 5.91
C LEU A 28 7.28 -15.05 5.44
N TYR A 29 8.10 -15.32 4.42
CA TYR A 29 8.27 -16.67 3.88
C TYR A 29 9.33 -17.48 4.66
N PHE A 30 10.49 -16.89 4.91
CA PHE A 30 11.64 -17.51 5.57
C PHE A 30 11.65 -17.21 7.07
N GLN A 31 10.60 -17.67 7.74
CA GLN A 31 10.42 -17.49 9.17
C GLN A 31 11.46 -18.30 9.96
N LYS A 32 12.13 -17.64 10.90
CA LYS A 32 12.93 -18.31 11.94
C LYS A 32 12.02 -18.58 13.13
N ALA A 33 11.99 -19.82 13.61
CA ALA A 33 11.49 -20.03 14.97
C ALA A 33 12.59 -19.64 15.96
N GLY A 34 12.21 -18.88 16.97
CA GLY A 34 13.11 -18.52 18.07
C GLY A 34 12.68 -19.17 19.36
N ASN A 35 13.23 -18.64 20.44
CA ASN A 35 12.87 -19.01 21.81
C ASN A 35 12.19 -17.83 22.53
N GLY A 36 11.69 -16.85 21.77
CA GLY A 36 11.11 -15.64 22.34
C GLY A 36 9.79 -15.87 23.05
N ASP A 37 9.55 -15.05 24.06
CA ASP A 37 8.42 -15.16 24.98
C ASP A 37 7.43 -13.97 24.84
N VAL A 38 6.59 -13.77 25.85
CA VAL A 38 5.60 -12.67 25.86
C VAL A 38 6.26 -11.29 25.83
N TRP A 39 7.45 -11.11 26.40
CA TRP A 39 8.14 -9.82 26.40
C TRP A 39 8.66 -9.49 25.00
N ASP A 40 9.09 -10.49 24.26
CA ASP A 40 9.48 -10.34 22.86
C ASP A 40 8.27 -9.99 21.98
N ALA A 41 7.11 -10.58 22.24
CA ALA A 41 5.86 -10.23 21.58
C ALA A 41 5.47 -8.77 21.88
N MET A 42 5.51 -8.34 23.13
CA MET A 42 5.26 -6.94 23.51
C MET A 42 6.23 -5.97 22.84
N PHE A 43 7.51 -6.34 22.75
CA PHE A 43 8.51 -5.56 22.04
C PHE A 43 8.19 -5.44 20.54
N ASN A 44 7.84 -6.56 19.89
CA ASN A 44 7.44 -6.58 18.48
C ASN A 44 6.21 -5.70 18.24
N ALA A 45 5.19 -5.80 19.09
CA ALA A 45 3.99 -4.97 19.03
C ALA A 45 4.30 -3.48 19.19
N ALA A 46 5.14 -3.11 20.16
CA ALA A 46 5.57 -1.72 20.36
C ALA A 46 6.36 -1.18 19.16
N MET A 47 7.26 -1.97 18.59
CA MET A 47 8.00 -1.64 17.37
C MET A 47 7.05 -1.47 16.18
N PHE A 48 6.07 -2.37 16.02
CA PHE A 48 5.08 -2.29 14.96
C PHE A 48 4.21 -1.04 15.08
N VAL A 49 3.71 -0.73 16.28
CA VAL A 49 2.92 0.49 16.55
C VAL A 49 3.76 1.74 16.27
N THR A 50 5.03 1.74 16.66
CA THR A 50 5.95 2.85 16.38
C THR A 50 6.11 3.05 14.88
N PHE A 51 6.40 1.98 14.13
CA PHE A 51 6.46 2.01 12.67
C PHE A 51 5.17 2.52 12.05
N GLY A 52 4.02 1.93 12.40
CA GLY A 52 2.72 2.28 11.84
C GLY A 52 2.33 3.73 12.14
N SER A 53 2.65 4.22 13.34
CA SER A 53 2.42 5.60 13.75
C SER A 53 3.30 6.57 12.97
N LEU A 54 4.60 6.28 12.83
CA LEU A 54 5.53 7.10 12.05
C LEU A 54 5.12 7.15 10.57
N HIS A 55 4.81 6.00 9.98
CA HIS A 55 4.35 5.91 8.59
C HIS A 55 3.06 6.71 8.37
N SER A 56 2.07 6.52 9.25
CA SER A 56 0.79 7.23 9.17
C SER A 56 0.94 8.73 9.39
N LEU A 57 1.81 9.14 10.32
CA LEU A 57 2.10 10.55 10.60
C LEU A 57 2.73 11.24 9.41
N LEU A 58 3.74 10.61 8.79
CA LEU A 58 4.39 11.12 7.58
C LEU A 58 3.42 11.22 6.38
N ALA A 59 2.39 10.38 6.35
CA ALA A 59 1.35 10.43 5.32
C ALA A 59 0.33 11.56 5.50
N ARG A 60 0.27 12.22 6.67
CA ARG A 60 -0.69 13.31 6.95
C ARG A 60 -0.33 14.61 6.26
N ASP A 61 -1.35 15.34 5.83
CA ASP A 61 -1.17 16.59 5.08
C ASP A 61 -0.50 17.69 5.90
N PHE A 62 -0.71 17.74 7.22
CA PHE A 62 0.01 18.70 8.07
C PHE A 62 1.52 18.42 8.10
N THR A 63 1.91 17.15 8.18
CA THR A 63 3.32 16.74 8.15
C THR A 63 3.93 17.04 6.78
N LYS A 64 3.21 16.75 5.69
CA LYS A 64 3.64 17.10 4.33
C LYS A 64 3.85 18.61 4.18
N LYS A 65 2.88 19.44 4.61
CA LYS A 65 2.96 20.91 4.57
C LYS A 65 4.10 21.44 5.45
N TYR A 66 4.37 20.81 6.58
CA TYR A 66 5.51 21.17 7.42
C TYR A 66 6.83 20.87 6.70
N LEU A 67 7.01 19.64 6.20
CA LEU A 67 8.20 19.22 5.46
C LEU A 67 8.41 20.04 4.18
N GLU A 68 7.34 20.45 3.52
CA GLU A 68 7.37 21.30 2.32
C GLU A 68 8.07 22.64 2.57
N LYS A 69 7.88 23.25 3.76
CA LYS A 69 8.54 24.52 4.12
C LYS A 69 10.07 24.40 4.17
N TRP A 70 10.58 23.23 4.52
CA TRP A 70 12.02 22.99 4.70
C TRP A 70 12.67 22.38 3.46
N LEU A 71 11.98 21.45 2.81
CA LEU A 71 12.52 20.61 1.74
C LEU A 71 12.05 21.02 0.35
N GLY A 72 10.96 21.79 0.25
CA GLY A 72 10.24 22.05 -0.99
C GLY A 72 9.34 20.89 -1.41
N GLU A 73 8.23 21.21 -2.07
CA GLU A 73 7.15 20.28 -2.46
C GLU A 73 7.67 19.02 -3.18
N ASN A 74 8.67 19.21 -4.05
CA ASN A 74 9.24 18.17 -4.88
C ASN A 74 9.92 17.02 -4.10
N PHE A 75 10.39 17.27 -2.88
CA PHE A 75 11.18 16.30 -2.10
C PHE A 75 10.40 15.64 -0.97
N VAL A 76 9.24 16.21 -0.57
CA VAL A 76 8.41 15.69 0.51
C VAL A 76 8.08 14.21 0.31
N ARG A 77 7.70 13.82 -0.91
CA ARG A 77 7.32 12.44 -1.22
C ARG A 77 8.53 11.49 -1.21
N SER A 78 9.70 11.91 -1.67
CA SER A 78 10.90 11.08 -1.59
C SER A 78 11.33 10.86 -0.13
N VAL A 79 11.32 11.90 0.70
CA VAL A 79 11.62 11.77 2.13
C VAL A 79 10.63 10.83 2.82
N TYR A 80 9.33 10.95 2.51
CA TYR A 80 8.31 10.02 2.98
C TYR A 80 8.65 8.56 2.64
N VAL A 81 8.99 8.28 1.38
CA VAL A 81 9.34 6.93 0.90
C VAL A 81 10.59 6.40 1.58
N LEU A 82 11.64 7.22 1.68
CA LEU A 82 12.91 6.82 2.29
C LEU A 82 12.71 6.49 3.77
N LEU A 83 12.08 7.37 4.54
CA LEU A 83 11.82 7.15 5.97
C LEU A 83 10.89 5.96 6.21
N SER A 84 9.85 5.79 5.40
CA SER A 84 8.95 4.64 5.48
C SER A 84 9.67 3.33 5.19
N GLY A 85 10.51 3.28 4.15
CA GLY A 85 11.29 2.10 3.81
C GLY A 85 12.32 1.76 4.90
N MET A 86 13.05 2.76 5.40
CA MET A 86 14.04 2.58 6.48
C MET A 86 13.39 2.06 7.77
N THR A 87 12.29 2.67 8.20
CA THR A 87 11.60 2.27 9.43
C THR A 87 10.98 0.88 9.31
N LEU A 88 10.47 0.49 8.12
CA LEU A 88 10.02 -0.88 7.88
C LEU A 88 11.18 -1.87 7.94
N MET A 89 12.31 -1.58 7.29
CA MET A 89 13.51 -2.44 7.36
C MET A 89 14.01 -2.58 8.79
N LEU A 90 14.02 -1.49 9.56
CA LEU A 90 14.40 -1.50 10.97
C LEU A 90 13.44 -2.35 11.81
N LEU A 91 12.13 -2.23 11.60
CA LEU A 91 11.12 -3.07 12.25
C LEU A 91 11.39 -4.55 11.99
N LEU A 92 11.60 -4.93 10.73
CA LEU A 92 11.85 -6.33 10.34
C LEU A 92 13.20 -6.86 10.85
N HIS A 93 14.21 -5.99 10.91
CA HIS A 93 15.54 -6.34 11.42
C HIS A 93 15.53 -6.60 12.92
N LEU A 94 14.81 -5.75 13.68
CA LEU A 94 14.69 -5.86 15.13
C LEU A 94 13.59 -6.83 15.57
N TRP A 95 12.86 -7.43 14.63
CA TRP A 95 11.79 -8.37 14.93
C TRP A 95 12.32 -9.61 15.66
N ARG A 96 11.76 -9.87 16.84
CA ARG A 96 12.20 -10.95 17.71
C ARG A 96 11.40 -12.23 17.42
N PRO A 97 12.05 -13.35 17.05
CA PRO A 97 11.33 -14.56 16.73
C PRO A 97 10.77 -15.25 17.99
N LEU A 98 9.45 -15.45 18.02
CA LEU A 98 8.73 -16.16 19.07
C LEU A 98 8.90 -17.68 18.98
N SER A 99 8.72 -18.35 20.11
CA SER A 99 8.79 -19.81 20.22
C SER A 99 7.53 -20.51 19.77
N GLY A 100 7.63 -21.39 18.79
CA GLY A 100 6.55 -22.30 18.39
C GLY A 100 5.99 -22.05 16.99
N PHE A 101 5.12 -22.97 16.58
CA PHE A 101 4.49 -22.99 15.27
C PHE A 101 3.00 -23.27 15.42
N LEU A 102 2.20 -22.56 14.64
CA LEU A 102 0.79 -22.89 14.45
C LEU A 102 0.65 -24.03 13.44
N TRP A 103 1.41 -23.99 12.34
CA TRP A 103 1.55 -25.13 11.42
C TRP A 103 2.89 -25.17 10.68
N LYS A 104 3.23 -26.38 10.22
CA LYS A 104 4.30 -26.66 9.27
C LYS A 104 3.77 -27.62 8.20
N ALA A 105 3.45 -27.10 7.03
CA ALA A 105 3.01 -27.92 5.92
C ALA A 105 4.18 -28.74 5.35
N SER A 106 3.87 -29.95 4.88
CA SER A 106 4.82 -30.87 4.24
C SER A 106 4.19 -31.49 2.99
N GLY A 107 5.01 -32.13 2.15
CA GLY A 107 4.55 -32.82 0.94
C GLY A 107 3.83 -31.89 -0.06
N PRO A 108 2.78 -32.37 -0.75
CA PRO A 108 2.03 -31.56 -1.71
C PRO A 108 1.41 -30.28 -1.11
N PHE A 109 0.99 -30.33 0.15
CA PHE A 109 0.35 -29.19 0.81
C PHE A 109 1.32 -28.00 1.01
N TYR A 110 2.61 -28.27 1.22
CA TYR A 110 3.65 -27.23 1.23
C TYR A 110 3.64 -26.44 -0.08
N TRP A 111 3.64 -27.14 -1.22
CA TRP A 111 3.72 -26.53 -2.54
C TRP A 111 2.46 -25.74 -2.88
N ILE A 112 1.28 -26.23 -2.49
CA ILE A 112 0.02 -25.49 -2.65
C ILE A 112 0.12 -24.13 -1.94
N LEU A 113 0.51 -24.12 -0.66
CA LEU A 113 0.63 -22.88 0.11
C LEU A 113 1.73 -21.95 -0.41
N ALA A 114 2.86 -22.50 -0.87
CA ALA A 114 3.93 -21.73 -1.48
C ALA A 114 3.50 -21.08 -2.80
N ILE A 115 2.83 -21.83 -3.68
CA ILE A 115 2.31 -21.31 -4.96
C ILE A 115 1.30 -20.20 -4.70
N LEU A 116 0.36 -20.40 -3.78
CA LEU A 116 -0.62 -19.37 -3.46
C LEU A 116 0.08 -18.12 -2.87
N TYR A 117 1.11 -18.28 -2.03
CA TYR A 117 1.87 -17.16 -1.47
C TYR A 117 2.59 -16.35 -2.56
N PHE A 118 3.39 -17.00 -3.41
CA PHE A 118 4.06 -16.30 -4.51
C PHE A 118 3.06 -15.75 -5.54
N GLY A 119 1.94 -16.44 -5.76
CA GLY A 119 0.82 -15.96 -6.57
C GLY A 119 0.23 -14.66 -6.03
N SER A 120 0.13 -14.50 -4.71
CA SER A 120 -0.31 -13.24 -4.09
C SER A 120 0.68 -12.10 -4.35
N ILE A 121 1.99 -12.35 -4.28
CA ILE A 121 3.03 -11.35 -4.58
C ILE A 121 2.98 -10.92 -6.05
N ILE A 122 2.89 -11.88 -6.97
CA ILE A 122 2.76 -11.60 -8.41
C ILE A 122 1.49 -10.77 -8.67
N SER A 123 0.39 -11.12 -8.01
CA SER A 123 -0.88 -10.39 -8.11
C SER A 123 -0.78 -8.96 -7.58
N ILE A 124 0.01 -8.71 -6.52
CA ILE A 124 0.27 -7.36 -6.00
C ILE A 124 1.03 -6.53 -7.05
N ILE A 125 2.09 -7.09 -7.64
CA ILE A 125 2.89 -6.41 -8.67
C ILE A 125 2.02 -6.10 -9.89
N TYR A 126 1.25 -7.08 -10.35
CA TYR A 126 0.31 -6.91 -11.46
C TYR A 126 -0.72 -5.82 -11.15
N THR A 127 -1.34 -5.85 -9.97
CA THR A 127 -2.31 -4.84 -9.54
C THR A 127 -1.69 -3.45 -9.44
N GLY A 128 -0.46 -3.36 -8.94
CA GLY A 128 0.30 -2.12 -8.84
C GLY A 128 0.55 -1.46 -10.19
N SER A 129 0.62 -2.22 -11.29
CA SER A 129 0.79 -1.67 -12.64
C SER A 129 -0.42 -0.85 -13.13
N PHE A 130 -1.60 -1.03 -12.52
CA PHE A 130 -2.81 -0.26 -12.84
C PHE A 130 -2.89 1.08 -12.09
N ILE A 131 -2.01 1.31 -11.12
CA ILE A 131 -1.83 2.61 -10.48
C ILE A 131 -0.50 3.18 -10.97
N SER A 132 -0.41 4.51 -11.06
CA SER A 132 0.88 5.18 -11.27
C SER A 132 1.81 4.97 -10.07
N TYR A 133 2.43 3.80 -9.91
CA TYR A 133 3.34 3.51 -8.79
C TYR A 133 4.50 4.52 -8.75
N GLN A 134 4.96 5.00 -9.90
CA GLN A 134 5.98 6.06 -10.01
C GLN A 134 5.50 7.40 -9.44
N TYR A 135 4.19 7.66 -9.52
CA TYR A 135 3.58 8.80 -8.83
C TYR A 135 3.58 8.55 -7.33
N PHE A 136 3.15 7.37 -6.86
CA PHE A 136 3.18 7.01 -5.43
C PHE A 136 4.57 7.13 -4.80
N LEU A 137 5.63 6.83 -5.55
CA LEU A 137 7.03 6.97 -5.10
C LEU A 137 7.61 8.39 -5.19
N GLY A 138 6.88 9.37 -5.77
CA GLY A 138 7.37 10.74 -5.99
C GLY A 138 8.38 10.88 -7.12
N ILE A 139 8.67 9.78 -7.80
CA ILE A 139 9.66 9.70 -8.86
C ILE A 139 9.15 10.42 -10.11
N ARG A 140 7.84 10.35 -10.40
CA ARG A 140 7.25 11.09 -11.52
C ARG A 140 7.49 12.59 -11.40
N THR A 141 7.46 13.13 -10.17
CA THR A 141 7.76 14.54 -9.90
C THR A 141 9.22 14.87 -10.17
N LEU A 142 10.16 14.08 -9.65
CA LEU A 142 11.59 14.29 -9.86
C LEU A 142 12.02 14.11 -11.32
N VAL A 143 11.44 13.13 -12.01
CA VAL A 143 11.66 12.92 -13.45
C VAL A 143 11.07 14.07 -14.28
N GLY A 144 9.91 14.60 -13.89
CA GLY A 144 9.32 15.80 -14.49
C GLY A 144 10.25 17.01 -14.41
N ILE A 145 10.89 17.23 -13.26
CA ILE A 145 11.91 18.29 -13.08
C ILE A 145 13.11 18.06 -14.00
N LEU A 146 13.62 16.82 -14.08
CA LEU A 146 14.74 16.49 -14.95
C LEU A 146 14.43 16.69 -16.44
N LYS A 147 13.19 16.36 -16.84
CA LYS A 147 12.70 16.45 -18.22
C LYS A 147 12.04 17.79 -18.56
N ARG A 148 11.93 18.72 -17.60
CA ARG A 148 11.18 19.99 -17.72
C ARG A 148 9.74 19.81 -18.21
N GLN A 149 9.07 18.79 -17.70
CA GLN A 149 7.67 18.49 -18.04
C GLN A 149 6.75 18.77 -16.85
N PRO A 150 5.57 19.36 -17.09
CA PRO A 150 4.58 19.56 -16.03
C PRO A 150 4.12 18.21 -15.49
N THR A 151 3.98 18.12 -14.17
CA THR A 151 3.55 16.91 -13.47
C THR A 151 2.02 16.86 -13.45
N SER A 152 1.44 15.93 -14.21
CA SER A 152 -0.02 15.73 -14.18
C SER A 152 -0.48 15.19 -12.81
N PRO A 153 -1.68 15.59 -12.35
CA PRO A 153 -2.27 15.05 -11.14
C PRO A 153 -2.44 13.52 -11.21
N PRO A 154 -2.58 12.83 -10.07
CA PRO A 154 -2.78 11.39 -10.05
C PRO A 154 -4.07 11.03 -10.78
N GLU A 155 -3.97 10.11 -11.75
CA GLU A 155 -5.15 9.55 -12.38
C GLU A 155 -5.79 8.51 -11.44
N PHE A 156 -7.06 8.73 -11.13
CA PHE A 156 -7.89 7.77 -10.41
C PHE A 156 -8.12 6.53 -11.28
N SER A 157 -7.63 5.37 -10.85
CA SER A 157 -7.71 4.12 -11.62
C SER A 157 -8.91 3.28 -11.19
N VAL A 158 -9.79 2.99 -12.15
CA VAL A 158 -10.99 2.14 -11.99
C VAL A 158 -10.94 0.90 -12.89
N LYS A 159 -9.77 0.62 -13.48
CA LYS A 159 -9.57 -0.45 -14.46
C LYS A 159 -8.89 -1.67 -13.83
N GLY A 160 -8.97 -2.81 -14.49
CA GLY A 160 -8.32 -4.04 -14.04
C GLY A 160 -8.82 -4.50 -12.67
N PRO A 161 -7.94 -4.87 -11.72
CA PRO A 161 -8.32 -5.31 -10.38
C PRO A 161 -9.22 -4.33 -9.62
N TYR A 162 -9.07 -3.01 -9.86
CA TYR A 162 -9.88 -1.96 -9.24
C TYR A 162 -11.35 -1.94 -9.72
N SER A 163 -11.70 -2.72 -10.74
CA SER A 163 -13.09 -2.95 -11.16
C SER A 163 -13.78 -4.09 -10.42
N TYR A 164 -13.04 -4.86 -9.62
CA TYR A 164 -13.54 -6.00 -8.85
C TYR A 164 -13.74 -5.67 -7.37
N CYS A 165 -12.79 -4.93 -6.78
CA CYS A 165 -12.86 -4.36 -5.43
C CYS A 165 -12.06 -3.04 -5.39
N ARG A 166 -12.29 -2.22 -4.37
CA ARG A 166 -11.65 -0.89 -4.27
C ARG A 166 -10.21 -0.93 -3.77
N HIS A 167 -9.88 -1.92 -2.94
CA HIS A 167 -8.56 -2.06 -2.33
C HIS A 167 -7.89 -3.42 -2.62
N PRO A 168 -7.68 -3.77 -3.90
CA PRO A 168 -7.15 -5.07 -4.28
C PRO A 168 -5.73 -5.32 -3.75
N ILE A 169 -4.86 -4.29 -3.70
CA ILE A 169 -3.52 -4.43 -3.12
C ILE A 169 -3.59 -4.74 -1.62
N ASN A 170 -4.45 -4.03 -0.88
CA ASN A 170 -4.59 -4.24 0.55
C ASN A 170 -5.12 -5.65 0.82
N LEU A 171 -6.10 -6.11 0.04
CA LEU A 171 -6.60 -7.48 0.14
C LEU A 171 -5.50 -8.51 -0.11
N LEU A 172 -4.70 -8.33 -1.17
CA LEU A 172 -3.63 -9.24 -1.51
C LEU A 172 -2.52 -9.24 -0.46
N LEU A 173 -2.20 -8.09 0.15
CA LEU A 173 -1.27 -8.00 1.29
C LEU A 173 -1.78 -8.80 2.50
N LEU A 174 -3.07 -8.68 2.85
CA LEU A 174 -3.67 -9.52 3.90
C LEU A 174 -3.49 -11.00 3.58
N ILE A 175 -3.81 -11.41 2.35
CA ILE A 175 -3.60 -12.79 1.91
C ILE A 175 -2.14 -13.20 2.12
N SER A 176 -1.17 -12.40 1.65
CA SER A 176 0.25 -12.71 1.83
C SER A 176 0.68 -12.80 3.30
N PHE A 177 0.10 -12.00 4.21
CA PHE A 177 0.43 -12.07 5.63
C PHE A 177 0.05 -13.43 6.23
N TRP A 178 -1.15 -13.93 5.91
CA TRP A 178 -1.71 -15.15 6.47
C TRP A 178 -1.30 -16.43 5.74
N LEU A 179 -0.85 -16.33 4.49
CA LEU A 179 -0.68 -17.47 3.61
C LEU A 179 0.78 -17.92 3.50
N GLY A 180 1.10 -19.13 3.92
CA GLY A 180 2.38 -19.73 3.59
C GLY A 180 2.60 -21.10 4.18
N PRO A 181 3.64 -21.80 3.73
CA PRO A 181 3.86 -23.19 4.11
C PRO A 181 4.18 -23.37 5.61
N VAL A 182 4.73 -22.34 6.25
CA VAL A 182 5.06 -22.32 7.67
C VAL A 182 4.43 -21.09 8.31
N MET A 183 3.70 -21.31 9.40
CA MET A 183 3.16 -20.25 10.24
C MET A 183 3.72 -20.40 11.65
N THR A 184 4.73 -19.59 11.96
CA THR A 184 5.26 -19.39 13.31
C THR A 184 4.33 -18.47 14.11
N TYR A 185 4.45 -18.46 15.44
CA TYR A 185 3.76 -17.42 16.23
C TYR A 185 4.30 -16.02 15.94
N SER A 186 5.58 -15.88 15.56
CA SER A 186 6.14 -14.60 15.08
C SER A 186 5.41 -14.07 13.84
N ARG A 187 5.12 -14.96 12.88
CA ARG A 187 4.37 -14.61 11.68
C ARG A 187 2.92 -14.31 12.01
N LEU A 188 2.30 -15.11 12.88
CA LEU A 188 0.93 -14.89 13.32
C LEU A 188 0.76 -13.51 13.97
N GLU A 189 1.70 -13.12 14.82
CA GLU A 189 1.75 -11.80 15.44
C GLU A 189 1.87 -10.70 14.37
N PHE A 190 2.83 -10.81 13.46
CA PHE A 190 2.98 -9.86 12.36
C PHE A 190 1.71 -9.78 11.51
N ALA A 191 1.11 -10.91 11.16
CA ALA A 191 -0.10 -10.97 10.35
C ALA A 191 -1.29 -10.33 11.06
N THR A 192 -1.41 -10.51 12.37
CA THR A 192 -2.46 -9.90 13.18
C THR A 192 -2.30 -8.38 13.26
N LEU A 193 -1.11 -7.91 13.66
CA LEU A 193 -0.81 -6.48 13.75
C LEU A 193 -0.90 -5.78 12.39
N GLY A 194 -0.34 -6.42 11.35
CA GLY A 194 -0.43 -5.96 9.98
C GLY A 194 -1.86 -5.90 9.45
N SER A 195 -2.71 -6.87 9.80
CA SER A 195 -4.13 -6.84 9.43
C SER A 195 -4.86 -5.66 10.09
N ILE A 196 -4.70 -5.47 11.39
CA ILE A 196 -5.31 -4.35 12.13
C ILE A 196 -4.87 -3.03 11.52
N TYR A 197 -3.57 -2.86 11.31
CA TYR A 197 -3.01 -1.65 10.73
C TYR A 197 -3.54 -1.38 9.33
N LEU A 198 -3.60 -2.40 8.47
CA LEU A 198 -4.06 -2.25 7.09
C LEU A 198 -5.56 -1.94 7.02
N LEU A 199 -6.37 -2.53 7.90
CA LEU A 199 -7.80 -2.23 8.00
C LEU A 199 -8.04 -0.77 8.42
N ILE A 200 -7.32 -0.29 9.44
CA ILE A 200 -7.37 1.11 9.87
C ILE A 200 -6.89 2.04 8.75
N GLY A 201 -5.76 1.70 8.12
CA GLY A 201 -5.19 2.46 7.00
C GLY A 201 -6.16 2.59 5.83
N THR A 202 -6.82 1.49 5.45
CA THR A 202 -7.81 1.47 4.37
C THR A 202 -9.04 2.33 4.70
N ALA A 203 -9.51 2.30 5.96
CA ALA A 203 -10.64 3.15 6.37
C ALA A 203 -10.28 4.65 6.32
N LEU A 204 -9.04 5.00 6.66
CA LEU A 204 -8.53 6.37 6.55
C LEU A 204 -8.33 6.78 5.10
N GLU A 205 -7.79 5.89 4.27
CA GLU A 205 -7.64 6.08 2.83
C GLU A 205 -9.00 6.37 2.16
N GLU A 206 -10.03 5.60 2.49
CA GLU A 206 -11.41 5.84 2.04
C GLU A 206 -11.92 7.23 2.41
N ARG A 207 -11.64 7.70 3.63
CA ARG A 207 -12.02 9.05 4.06
C ARG A 207 -11.30 10.12 3.22
N ASN A 208 -10.01 9.94 2.97
CA ASN A 208 -9.22 10.88 2.17
C ASN A 208 -9.69 10.90 0.71
N LEU A 209 -9.95 9.73 0.11
CA LEU A 209 -10.45 9.62 -1.27
C LEU A 209 -11.81 10.30 -1.45
N ARG A 210 -12.70 10.19 -0.46
CA ARG A 210 -13.97 10.92 -0.45
C ARG A 210 -13.78 12.43 -0.41
N GLN A 211 -12.81 12.91 0.37
CA GLN A 211 -12.48 14.34 0.46
C GLN A 211 -11.83 14.87 -0.82
N GLU A 212 -10.98 14.08 -1.47
CA GLU A 212 -10.22 14.48 -2.66
C GLU A 212 -11.06 14.41 -3.94
N PHE A 213 -11.86 13.34 -4.12
CA PHE A 213 -12.58 13.07 -5.36
C PHE A 213 -14.10 13.30 -5.28
N GLY A 214 -14.65 13.54 -4.09
CA GLY A 214 -16.04 13.91 -3.88
C GLY A 214 -17.04 12.94 -4.52
N GLU A 215 -17.99 13.49 -5.28
CA GLU A 215 -19.09 12.76 -5.93
C GLU A 215 -18.61 11.64 -6.86
N VAL A 216 -17.50 11.84 -7.58
CA VAL A 216 -16.92 10.82 -8.49
C VAL A 216 -16.59 9.54 -7.71
N TYR A 217 -16.05 9.70 -6.51
CA TYR A 217 -15.69 8.56 -5.66
C TYR A 217 -16.92 7.93 -5.01
N GLU A 218 -17.94 8.71 -4.66
CA GLU A 218 -19.20 8.17 -4.11
C GLU A 218 -19.92 7.28 -5.14
N VAL A 219 -19.97 7.69 -6.41
CA VAL A 219 -20.52 6.85 -7.49
C VAL A 219 -19.70 5.57 -7.63
N TYR A 220 -18.36 5.64 -7.60
CA TYR A 220 -17.52 4.46 -7.64
C TYR A 220 -17.75 3.52 -6.43
N ARG A 221 -17.79 4.07 -5.22
CA ARG A 221 -18.04 3.38 -3.95
C ARG A 221 -19.40 2.68 -3.90
N ALA A 222 -20.44 3.30 -4.44
CA ALA A 222 -21.77 2.69 -4.53
C ALA A 222 -21.77 1.42 -5.40
N HIS A 223 -20.86 1.34 -6.36
CA HIS A 223 -20.85 0.28 -7.36
C HIS A 223 -19.82 -0.82 -7.10
N ILE A 224 -18.71 -0.52 -6.43
CA ILE A 224 -17.58 -1.45 -6.24
C ILE A 224 -17.39 -1.76 -4.74
N PRO A 225 -17.37 -3.04 -4.32
CA PRO A 225 -17.20 -3.40 -2.92
C PRO A 225 -15.79 -3.05 -2.42
N MET A 226 -15.67 -2.82 -1.10
CA MET A 226 -14.40 -2.42 -0.49
C MET A 226 -13.34 -3.54 -0.57
N TRP A 227 -13.66 -4.72 -0.05
CA TRP A 227 -12.72 -5.83 0.14
C TRP A 227 -13.03 -7.06 -0.71
N ILE A 228 -14.25 -7.60 -0.63
CA ILE A 228 -14.59 -8.85 -1.29
C ILE A 228 -14.76 -8.61 -2.79
N PRO A 229 -13.88 -9.17 -3.66
CA PRO A 229 -13.98 -8.97 -5.09
C PRO A 229 -15.27 -9.60 -5.64
N ARG A 230 -15.92 -8.92 -6.60
CA ARG A 230 -17.03 -9.53 -7.33
C ARG A 230 -16.52 -10.59 -8.31
N PHE A 231 -17.33 -11.58 -8.65
CA PHE A 231 -16.97 -12.56 -9.69
C PHE A 231 -16.98 -11.97 -11.11
N ARG A 232 -17.71 -10.87 -11.32
CA ARG A 232 -17.77 -10.16 -12.61
C ARG A 232 -17.38 -8.70 -12.41
N PRO A 233 -16.43 -8.17 -13.20
CA PRO A 233 -16.04 -6.77 -13.09
C PRO A 233 -17.20 -5.90 -13.58
N ARG A 234 -17.51 -4.83 -12.86
CA ARG A 234 -18.47 -3.83 -13.35
C ARG A 234 -17.68 -2.77 -14.10
N ARG A 235 -17.99 -2.57 -15.40
CA ARG A 235 -17.43 -1.45 -16.15
C ARG A 235 -17.92 -0.15 -15.50
N TYR A 236 -17.04 0.53 -14.78
CA TYR A 236 -17.25 1.94 -14.47
C TYR A 236 -17.19 2.71 -15.79
N ASN A 237 -18.29 3.37 -16.16
CA ASN A 237 -18.35 4.20 -17.37
C ASN A 237 -18.28 5.67 -16.96
N PRO A 238 -17.15 6.37 -17.17
CA PRO A 238 -17.04 7.80 -16.91
C PRO A 238 -18.05 8.65 -17.69
N LEU A 239 -18.67 8.10 -18.76
CA LEU A 239 -19.67 8.77 -19.58
C LEU A 239 -21.03 8.96 -18.90
N LEU A 240 -21.30 8.30 -17.77
CA LEU A 240 -22.48 8.62 -16.94
C LEU A 240 -22.43 10.06 -16.40
N ARG A 241 -21.22 10.65 -16.33
CA ARG A 241 -21.00 12.08 -16.04
C ARG A 241 -21.66 13.01 -17.04
N GLY A 242 -21.77 12.61 -18.32
CA GLY A 242 -22.46 13.39 -19.36
C GLY A 242 -23.97 13.29 -19.22
N ALA A 243 -24.49 12.07 -19.12
CA ALA A 243 -25.94 11.83 -19.10
C ALA A 243 -26.63 12.27 -17.79
N GLU A 244 -25.95 12.20 -16.64
CA GLU A 244 -26.50 12.66 -15.36
C GLU A 244 -26.35 14.18 -15.17
N ALA A 245 -25.23 14.79 -15.58
CA ALA A 245 -25.07 16.25 -15.56
C ALA A 245 -26.02 16.95 -16.55
N GLU A 246 -26.28 16.35 -17.71
CA GLU A 246 -27.26 16.83 -18.68
C GLU A 246 -28.69 16.68 -18.15
N LYS A 247 -29.03 15.57 -17.47
CA LYS A 247 -30.33 15.42 -16.80
C LYS A 247 -30.56 16.45 -15.68
N ILE A 248 -29.54 16.75 -14.88
CA ILE A 248 -29.64 17.75 -13.80
C ILE A 248 -29.78 19.16 -14.39
N SER A 249 -29.01 19.51 -15.43
CA SER A 249 -29.13 20.77 -16.17
C SER A 249 -30.51 20.97 -16.83
N THR A 250 -31.05 19.91 -17.45
CA THR A 250 -32.37 19.94 -18.12
C THR A 250 -33.53 20.02 -17.12
N SER A 251 -33.33 19.56 -15.87
CA SER A 251 -34.32 19.66 -14.79
C SER A 251 -34.36 21.05 -14.13
N MET A 252 -33.24 21.77 -14.11
CA MET A 252 -33.14 23.13 -13.54
C MET A 252 -33.55 24.25 -14.51
N THR A 253 -33.68 23.96 -15.81
CA THR A 253 -34.13 24.92 -16.84
C THR A 253 -35.63 24.81 -17.15
N ARG A 254 -36.37 23.93 -16.46
CA ARG A 254 -37.82 23.72 -16.63
C ARG A 254 -38.67 24.21 -15.44
N THR A 255 -38.12 25.04 -14.58
CA THR A 255 -38.85 25.82 -13.56
C THR A 255 -38.62 27.29 -13.81
#